data_AF-A0A2D9SZY2-F1
#
_entry.id   AF-A0A2D9SZY2-F1
#
_cell.length_a   1.000
_cell.length_b   1.000
_cell.length_c   1.000
_cell.angle_alpha   90.00
_cell.angle_beta   90.00
_cell.angle_gamma   90.00
#
_symmetry.space_group_name_H-M   'P 1'
#
loop_
_entity.id
_entity.type
_entity.pdbx_description
1 polymer ?
#
loop_
_entity_poly.entity_id
_entity_poly.type
_entity_poly.pdbx_seq_one_letter_code
_entity_poly.pdbx_strand_id
1 'polypeptide(L)'
;MASGVAAFAIGACLGFTTVASAQSARHERAAELAAEARAAFDAGDAAAAEALLEEALVQVDDPALYYNLARTREHLEKWADAASAYRAFVSLRPDDPRVPAIDERLRMLDERIAETEAAEAEAEAAAEAEAAAEERAGVEAENRAPEPPAPERRGPAGWTWALMGGGVAVLAAGVAFGLASGAREDEARDASTGAAGSDALSAARRNAVLADGAFALGGALALGGLIGALITRGAVSAGPTVGGARVDVRVTF
;
A
#
# COMPACT_ATOMS: atom_id res chain seq x y z
N MET A 1 53.87 57.74 -51.69
CA MET A 1 54.32 56.78 -50.66
C MET A 1 53.31 56.85 -49.53
N ALA A 2 52.57 55.76 -49.33
CA ALA A 2 51.34 55.71 -48.56
C ALA A 2 51.59 55.65 -47.05
N SER A 3 50.85 56.48 -46.32
CA SER A 3 50.69 56.41 -44.86
C SER A 3 49.52 55.48 -44.57
N GLY A 4 49.75 54.40 -43.82
CA GLY A 4 48.71 53.48 -43.35
C GLY A 4 49.03 53.05 -41.93
N VAL A 5 48.47 53.76 -40.94
CA VAL A 5 48.56 53.41 -39.52
C VAL A 5 47.28 52.70 -39.10
N ALA A 6 47.49 51.47 -38.61
CA ALA A 6 46.74 50.70 -37.65
C ALA A 6 45.35 51.20 -37.20
N ALA A 7 44.32 50.38 -37.47
CA ALA A 7 43.11 50.29 -36.68
C ALA A 7 42.98 48.85 -36.16
N PHE A 8 43.44 48.60 -34.94
CA PHE A 8 43.32 47.32 -34.25
C PHE A 8 42.31 47.45 -33.10
N ALA A 9 41.27 46.63 -33.19
CA ALA A 9 40.49 46.00 -32.12
C ALA A 9 40.09 46.82 -30.88
N ILE A 10 38.83 47.27 -30.84
CA ILE A 10 38.04 47.31 -29.60
C ILE A 10 36.61 46.92 -29.97
N GLY A 11 36.16 45.72 -29.60
CA GLY A 11 34.79 45.33 -29.87
C GLY A 11 34.43 43.89 -29.52
N ALA A 12 34.56 43.49 -28.25
CA ALA A 12 33.85 42.32 -27.69
C ALA A 12 34.08 42.19 -26.17
N CYS A 13 33.43 42.99 -25.32
CA CYS A 13 33.47 42.80 -23.85
C CYS A 13 32.11 42.91 -23.13
N LEU A 14 30.96 42.80 -23.82
CA LEU A 14 29.64 42.99 -23.19
C LEU A 14 28.83 41.70 -22.95
N GLY A 15 29.41 40.51 -23.13
CA GLY A 15 28.70 39.22 -23.00
C GLY A 15 28.87 38.45 -21.68
N PHE A 16 29.82 38.83 -20.81
CA PHE A 16 30.22 37.99 -19.66
C PHE A 16 29.42 38.23 -18.38
N THR A 17 28.76 39.38 -18.21
CA THR A 17 28.14 39.74 -16.92
C THR A 17 26.81 39.01 -16.67
N THR A 18 26.02 38.74 -17.70
CA THR A 18 24.66 38.22 -17.55
C THR A 18 24.63 36.76 -17.10
N VAL A 19 25.51 35.91 -17.62
CA VAL A 19 25.56 34.48 -17.27
C VAL A 19 26.01 34.28 -15.82
N ALA A 20 27.00 35.04 -15.35
CA ALA A 20 27.48 34.97 -13.97
C ALA A 20 26.39 35.37 -12.95
N SER A 21 25.55 36.37 -13.28
CA SER A 21 24.40 36.76 -12.44
C SER A 21 23.29 35.70 -12.40
N ALA A 22 23.06 35.00 -13.50
CA ALA A 22 22.06 33.93 -13.55
C ALA A 22 22.52 32.67 -12.80
N GLN A 23 23.81 32.34 -12.88
CA GLN A 23 24.38 31.20 -12.13
C GLN A 23 24.34 31.46 -10.63
N SER A 24 24.74 32.64 -10.17
CA SER A 24 24.67 33.01 -8.74
C SER A 24 23.24 32.96 -8.20
N ALA A 25 22.26 33.49 -8.94
CA ALA A 25 20.84 33.42 -8.56
C ALA A 25 20.33 31.96 -8.44
N ARG A 26 20.75 31.04 -9.32
CA ARG A 26 20.39 29.62 -9.21
C ARG A 26 21.00 28.96 -7.98
N HIS A 27 22.26 29.25 -7.67
CA HIS A 27 22.90 28.73 -6.45
C HIS A 27 22.24 29.27 -5.18
N GLU A 28 21.87 30.54 -5.13
CA GLU A 28 21.12 31.12 -4.02
C GLU A 28 19.76 30.45 -3.86
N ARG A 29 19.00 30.30 -4.95
CA ARG A 29 17.70 29.62 -4.93
C ARG A 29 17.80 28.16 -4.48
N ALA A 30 18.81 27.43 -4.96
CA ALA A 30 19.06 26.06 -4.53
C ALA A 30 19.36 25.97 -3.02
N ALA A 31 20.14 26.93 -2.49
CA ALA A 31 20.48 26.98 -1.07
C ALA A 31 19.25 27.30 -0.20
N GLU A 32 18.37 28.20 -0.65
CA GLU A 32 17.08 28.45 0.01
C GLU A 32 16.21 27.20 0.06
N LEU A 33 16.02 26.55 -1.10
CA LEU A 33 15.24 25.31 -1.21
C LEU A 33 15.81 24.19 -0.32
N ALA A 34 17.14 24.05 -0.26
CA ALA A 34 17.78 23.07 0.60
C ALA A 34 17.59 23.38 2.09
N ALA A 35 17.58 24.66 2.48
CA ALA A 35 17.30 25.08 3.85
C ALA A 35 15.84 24.82 4.23
N GLU A 36 14.90 25.12 3.34
CA GLU A 36 13.48 24.79 3.52
C GLU A 36 13.27 23.27 3.61
N ALA A 37 13.91 22.50 2.73
CA ALA A 37 13.86 21.05 2.77
C ALA A 37 14.36 20.50 4.10
N ARG A 38 15.46 21.08 4.62
CA ARG A 38 15.99 20.68 5.92
C ARG A 38 14.99 20.97 7.05
N ALA A 39 14.36 22.13 7.03
CA ALA A 39 13.33 22.49 8.02
C ALA A 39 12.12 21.55 7.94
N ALA A 40 11.66 21.20 6.73
CA ALA A 40 10.58 20.24 6.52
C ALA A 40 10.95 18.84 7.05
N PHE A 41 12.16 18.37 6.74
CA PHE A 41 12.67 17.08 7.23
C PHE A 41 12.75 17.05 8.76
N ASP A 42 13.31 18.10 9.37
CA ASP A 42 13.41 18.21 10.84
C ASP A 42 12.01 18.31 11.51
N ALA A 43 11.00 18.79 10.79
CA ALA A 43 9.59 18.79 11.21
C ALA A 43 8.88 17.43 11.01
N GLY A 44 9.55 16.44 10.43
CA GLY A 44 9.00 15.12 10.11
C GLY A 44 8.22 15.06 8.79
N ASP A 45 8.14 16.16 8.03
CA ASP A 45 7.54 16.19 6.70
C ASP A 45 8.60 15.88 5.63
N ALA A 46 9.00 14.61 5.60
CA ALA A 46 10.00 14.14 4.65
C ALA A 46 9.50 14.17 3.19
N ALA A 47 8.18 14.16 2.95
CA ALA A 47 7.62 14.25 1.61
C ALA A 47 7.78 15.67 1.04
N ALA A 48 7.50 16.70 1.85
CA ALA A 48 7.79 18.08 1.46
C ALA A 48 9.30 18.31 1.27
N ALA A 49 10.13 17.73 2.15
CA ALA A 49 11.58 17.82 2.02
C ALA A 49 12.10 17.22 0.71
N GLU A 50 11.57 16.07 0.28
CA GLU A 50 11.93 15.45 -0.99
C GLU A 50 11.60 16.37 -2.17
N ALA A 51 10.38 16.92 -2.22
CA ALA A 51 9.96 17.82 -3.30
C ALA A 51 10.85 19.07 -3.40
N LEU A 52 11.20 19.67 -2.26
CA LEU A 52 12.09 20.84 -2.21
C LEU A 52 13.52 20.51 -2.67
N LEU A 53 14.03 19.32 -2.34
CA LEU A 53 15.36 18.87 -2.80
C LEU A 53 15.37 18.57 -4.30
N GLU A 54 14.29 18.02 -4.85
CA GLU A 54 14.13 17.85 -6.30
C GLU A 54 14.09 19.20 -7.02
N GLU A 55 13.37 20.20 -6.49
CA GLU A 55 13.38 21.56 -7.04
C GLU A 55 14.78 22.19 -6.96
N ALA A 56 15.53 21.96 -5.87
CA ALA A 56 16.89 22.44 -5.72
C ALA A 56 17.84 21.83 -6.76
N LEU A 57 17.70 20.53 -7.05
CA LEU A 57 18.48 19.82 -8.07
C LEU A 57 18.19 20.30 -9.50
N VAL A 58 16.98 20.83 -9.76
CA VAL A 58 16.67 21.51 -11.04
C VAL A 58 17.49 22.80 -11.19
N GLN A 59 17.83 23.48 -10.08
CA GLN A 59 18.62 24.71 -10.13
C GLN A 59 20.12 24.41 -10.30
N VAL A 60 20.64 23.44 -9.55
CA VAL A 60 22.07 23.12 -9.45
C VAL A 60 22.29 21.62 -9.27
N ASP A 61 23.24 21.08 -10.04
CA ASP A 61 23.77 19.73 -9.89
C ASP A 61 24.84 19.69 -8.77
N ASP A 62 24.40 19.65 -7.51
CA ASP A 62 25.28 19.64 -6.32
C ASP A 62 25.25 18.27 -5.63
N PRO A 63 26.40 17.60 -5.44
CA PRO A 63 26.50 16.35 -4.68
C PRO A 63 25.82 16.41 -3.30
N ALA A 64 25.94 17.51 -2.56
CA ALA A 64 25.34 17.61 -1.23
C ALA A 64 23.81 17.43 -1.27
N LEU A 65 23.15 17.88 -2.34
CA LEU A 65 21.71 17.71 -2.53
C LEU A 65 21.33 16.25 -2.77
N TYR A 66 22.12 15.50 -3.54
CA TYR A 66 21.89 14.05 -3.72
C TYR A 66 22.02 13.27 -2.42
N TYR A 67 22.99 13.60 -1.57
CA TYR A 67 23.12 12.97 -0.25
C TYR A 67 21.90 13.24 0.64
N ASN A 68 21.44 14.50 0.68
CA ASN A 68 20.26 14.88 1.46
C ASN A 68 18.98 14.24 0.90
N LEU A 69 18.84 14.16 -0.42
CA LEU A 69 17.71 13.50 -1.09
C LEU A 69 17.69 12.01 -0.80
N ALA A 70 18.85 11.35 -0.84
CA ALA A 70 18.97 9.94 -0.48
C ALA A 70 18.48 9.72 0.96
N ARG A 71 19.03 10.46 1.94
CA ARG A 71 18.61 10.39 3.35
C ARG A 71 17.12 10.63 3.56
N THR A 72 16.55 11.54 2.79
CA THR A 72 15.11 11.87 2.85
C THR A 72 14.27 10.69 2.32
N ARG A 73 14.66 10.12 1.18
CA ARG A 73 13.98 8.97 0.57
C ARG A 73 14.08 7.70 1.41
N GLU A 74 15.19 7.51 2.11
CA GLU A 74 15.30 6.44 3.10
C GLU A 74 14.31 6.59 4.24
N HIS A 75 14.06 7.82 4.71
CA HIS A 75 13.05 8.08 5.74
C HIS A 75 11.63 7.81 5.25
N LEU A 76 11.40 7.96 3.93
CA LEU A 76 10.15 7.63 3.26
C LEU A 76 10.03 6.15 2.86
N GLU A 77 11.01 5.31 3.20
CA GLU A 77 11.07 3.90 2.80
C GLU A 77 11.09 3.68 1.28
N LYS A 78 11.48 4.70 0.51
CA LYS A 78 11.67 4.64 -0.95
C LYS A 78 13.06 4.10 -1.28
N TRP A 79 13.29 2.82 -1.00
CA TRP A 79 14.61 2.20 -1.00
C TRP A 79 15.36 2.34 -2.34
N ALA A 80 14.69 2.06 -3.45
CA ALA A 80 15.27 2.15 -4.79
C ALA A 80 15.68 3.58 -5.15
N ASP A 81 14.82 4.56 -4.85
CA ASP A 81 15.07 5.97 -5.14
C ASP A 81 16.19 6.54 -4.25
N ALA A 82 16.28 6.08 -3.00
CA ALA A 82 17.36 6.41 -2.10
C ALA A 82 18.71 5.86 -2.58
N ALA A 83 18.74 4.60 -3.01
CA ALA A 83 19.94 3.97 -3.56
C ALA A 83 20.41 4.70 -4.83
N SER A 84 19.48 5.09 -5.71
CA SER A 84 19.78 5.89 -6.90
C SER A 84 20.45 7.23 -6.55
N ALA A 85 19.90 7.97 -5.59
CA ALA A 85 20.46 9.25 -5.16
C ALA A 85 21.85 9.09 -4.50
N TYR A 86 22.08 8.04 -3.70
CA TYR A 86 23.41 7.74 -3.18
C TYR A 86 24.42 7.39 -4.26
N ARG A 87 24.03 6.60 -5.27
CA ARG A 87 24.91 6.28 -6.40
C ARG A 87 25.29 7.53 -7.21
N ALA A 88 24.35 8.48 -7.36
CA ALA A 88 24.65 9.78 -7.95
C ALA A 88 25.68 10.57 -7.12
N PHE A 89 25.52 10.61 -5.80
CA PHE A 89 26.51 11.22 -4.91
C PHE A 89 27.91 10.61 -5.08
N VAL A 90 28.03 9.28 -5.01
CA VAL A 90 29.32 8.56 -5.11
C VAL A 90 29.95 8.79 -6.49
N SER A 91 29.13 8.84 -7.54
CA SER A 91 29.61 9.09 -8.91
C SER A 91 30.19 10.49 -9.07
N LEU A 92 29.59 11.50 -8.43
CA LEU A 92 30.08 12.89 -8.47
C LEU A 92 31.27 13.12 -7.53
N ARG A 93 31.37 12.35 -6.43
CA ARG A 93 32.38 12.54 -5.37
C ARG A 93 32.96 11.19 -4.89
N PRO A 94 33.70 10.47 -5.74
CA PRO A 94 34.22 9.13 -5.41
C PRO A 94 35.23 9.14 -4.24
N ASP A 95 35.92 10.26 -4.03
CA ASP A 95 36.92 10.41 -2.95
C ASP A 95 36.37 11.07 -1.67
N ASP A 96 35.05 11.28 -1.56
CA ASP A 96 34.46 11.88 -0.35
C ASP A 96 34.59 10.93 0.85
N PRO A 97 34.99 11.41 2.05
CA PRO A 97 35.15 10.57 3.23
C PRO A 97 33.88 9.80 3.65
N ARG A 98 32.70 10.21 3.18
CA ARG A 98 31.42 9.53 3.42
C ARG A 98 31.22 8.29 2.54
N VAL A 99 31.94 8.17 1.41
CA VAL A 99 31.73 7.08 0.43
C VAL A 99 31.77 5.69 1.07
N PRO A 100 32.75 5.33 1.94
CA PRO A 100 32.74 4.00 2.56
C PRO A 100 31.48 3.71 3.40
N ALA A 101 30.93 4.73 4.06
CA ALA A 101 29.68 4.57 4.82
C ALA A 101 28.45 4.50 3.90
N ILE A 102 28.48 5.20 2.76
CA ILE A 102 27.44 5.14 1.73
C ILE A 102 27.44 3.78 1.04
N ASP A 103 28.60 3.19 0.76
CA ASP A 103 28.70 1.85 0.16
C ASP A 103 28.09 0.78 1.06
N GLU A 104 28.34 0.86 2.37
CA GLU A 104 27.68 -0.01 3.35
C GLU A 104 26.17 0.25 3.39
N ARG A 105 25.76 1.51 3.28
CA ARG A 105 24.33 1.86 3.21
C ARG A 105 23.66 1.30 1.97
N LEU A 106 24.32 1.37 0.81
CA LEU A 106 23.84 0.83 -0.46
C LEU A 106 23.63 -0.68 -0.39
N ARG A 107 24.53 -1.43 0.27
CA ARG A 107 24.32 -2.87 0.50
C ARG A 107 23.04 -3.16 1.28
N MET A 108 22.82 -2.46 2.39
CA MET A 108 21.58 -2.61 3.16
C MET A 108 20.33 -2.22 2.35
N LEU A 109 20.42 -1.20 1.51
CA LEU A 109 19.29 -0.79 0.65
C LEU A 109 19.01 -1.83 -0.44
N ASP A 110 20.04 -2.40 -1.06
CA ASP A 110 19.89 -3.45 -2.08
C ASP A 110 19.23 -4.71 -1.50
N GLU A 111 19.52 -5.07 -0.25
CA GLU A 111 18.82 -6.15 0.47
C GLU A 111 17.33 -5.83 0.67
N ARG A 112 16.99 -4.62 1.10
CA ARG A 112 15.59 -4.17 1.29
C ARG A 112 14.79 -4.13 -0.01
N ILE A 113 15.44 -3.72 -1.10
CA ILE A 113 14.85 -3.73 -2.44
C ILE A 113 14.53 -5.17 -2.83
N ALA A 114 15.49 -6.09 -2.70
CA ALA A 114 15.29 -7.50 -3.03
C ALA A 114 14.18 -8.16 -2.18
N GLU A 115 14.10 -7.84 -0.88
CA GLU A 115 13.00 -8.29 -0.01
C GLU A 115 11.63 -7.80 -0.50
N THR A 116 11.55 -6.54 -0.91
CA THR A 116 10.30 -5.93 -1.39
C THR A 116 9.88 -6.53 -2.73
N GLU A 117 10.82 -6.66 -3.67
CA GLU A 117 10.58 -7.26 -4.99
C GLU A 117 10.16 -8.75 -4.87
N ALA A 118 10.77 -9.49 -3.95
CA ALA A 118 10.39 -10.88 -3.69
C ALA A 118 8.97 -10.98 -3.11
N ALA A 119 8.62 -10.12 -2.15
CA ALA A 119 7.28 -10.10 -1.57
C ALA A 119 6.21 -9.70 -2.60
N GLU A 120 6.50 -8.74 -3.48
CA GLU A 120 5.63 -8.35 -4.58
C GLU A 120 5.43 -9.49 -5.58
N ALA A 121 6.52 -10.18 -5.97
CA ALA A 121 6.44 -11.33 -6.87
C ALA A 121 5.66 -12.50 -6.26
N GLU A 122 5.81 -12.78 -4.96
CA GLU A 122 5.01 -13.77 -4.26
C GLU A 122 3.52 -13.40 -4.22
N ALA A 123 3.20 -12.13 -3.98
CA ALA A 123 1.84 -11.62 -3.98
C ALA A 123 1.19 -11.70 -5.38
N GLU A 124 1.94 -11.36 -6.43
CA GLU A 124 1.49 -11.48 -7.82
C GLU A 124 1.24 -12.95 -8.19
N ALA A 125 2.18 -13.85 -7.87
CA ALA A 125 2.01 -15.28 -8.12
C ALA A 125 0.81 -15.89 -7.37
N ALA A 126 0.56 -15.43 -6.14
CA ALA A 126 -0.61 -15.85 -5.37
C ALA A 126 -1.92 -15.36 -6.01
N ALA A 127 -1.96 -14.10 -6.47
CA ALA A 127 -3.12 -13.53 -7.17
C ALA A 127 -3.40 -14.25 -8.50
N GLU A 128 -2.36 -14.59 -9.26
CA GLU A 128 -2.49 -15.38 -10.50
C GLU A 128 -3.01 -16.79 -10.22
N ALA A 129 -2.52 -17.45 -9.16
CA ALA A 129 -2.97 -18.79 -8.79
C ALA A 129 -4.45 -18.79 -8.34
N GLU A 130 -4.88 -17.77 -7.61
CA GLU A 130 -6.29 -17.57 -7.22
C GLU A 130 -7.17 -17.34 -8.45
N ALA A 131 -6.79 -16.43 -9.35
CA ALA A 131 -7.51 -16.17 -10.59
C ALA A 131 -7.62 -17.43 -11.48
N ALA A 132 -6.55 -18.21 -11.61
CA ALA A 132 -6.57 -19.46 -12.36
C ALA A 132 -7.44 -20.55 -11.70
N ALA A 133 -7.55 -20.56 -10.37
CA ALA A 133 -8.44 -21.47 -9.66
C ALA A 133 -9.91 -21.09 -9.85
N GLU A 134 -10.24 -19.80 -9.84
CA GLU A 134 -11.58 -19.30 -10.14
C GLU A 134 -12.01 -19.61 -11.59
N GLU A 135 -11.11 -19.40 -12.56
CA GLU A 135 -11.38 -19.73 -13.95
C GLU A 135 -11.66 -21.24 -14.14
N ARG A 136 -10.84 -22.10 -13.52
CA ARG A 136 -11.07 -23.55 -13.54
C ARG A 136 -12.39 -23.94 -12.90
N ALA A 137 -12.75 -23.33 -11.78
CA ALA A 137 -14.03 -23.58 -11.12
C ALA A 137 -15.23 -23.14 -11.98
N GLY A 138 -15.09 -22.02 -12.72
CA GLY A 138 -16.10 -21.56 -13.68
C GLY A 138 -16.29 -22.52 -14.86
N VAL A 139 -15.20 -22.98 -15.46
CA VAL A 139 -15.22 -23.96 -16.56
C VAL A 139 -15.76 -25.32 -16.11
N GLU A 140 -15.45 -25.75 -14.89
CA GLU A 140 -15.99 -26.99 -14.32
C GLU A 140 -17.49 -26.89 -13.98
N ALA A 141 -17.95 -25.72 -13.52
CA ALA A 141 -19.37 -25.46 -13.30
C ALA A 141 -20.17 -25.43 -14.62
N GLU A 142 -19.59 -24.90 -15.70
CA GLU A 142 -20.21 -24.86 -17.03
C GLU A 142 -20.25 -26.25 -17.70
N ASN A 143 -19.17 -27.06 -17.56
CA ASN A 143 -19.13 -28.42 -18.09
C ASN A 143 -19.87 -29.46 -17.24
N ARG A 144 -20.35 -29.10 -16.05
CA ARG A 144 -21.22 -29.97 -15.25
C ARG A 144 -22.58 -30.06 -15.94
N ALA A 145 -22.90 -31.24 -16.47
CA ALA A 145 -24.24 -31.55 -16.97
C ALA A 145 -25.30 -31.16 -15.91
N PRO A 146 -26.47 -30.62 -16.30
CA PRO A 146 -27.52 -30.29 -15.34
C PRO A 146 -27.79 -31.54 -14.50
N GLU A 147 -27.57 -31.44 -13.18
CA GLU A 147 -27.86 -32.55 -12.28
C GLU A 147 -29.31 -32.99 -12.53
N PRO A 148 -29.57 -34.29 -12.72
CA PRO A 148 -30.94 -34.78 -12.76
C PRO A 148 -31.63 -34.26 -11.49
N PRO A 149 -32.85 -33.70 -11.60
CA PRO A 149 -33.47 -32.98 -10.49
C PRO A 149 -33.41 -33.86 -9.24
N ALA A 150 -32.66 -33.39 -8.25
CA ALA A 150 -32.46 -34.12 -7.02
C ALA A 150 -33.85 -34.51 -6.48
N PRO A 151 -34.09 -35.79 -6.12
CA PRO A 151 -35.38 -36.17 -5.56
C PRO A 151 -35.65 -35.27 -4.37
N GLU A 152 -36.81 -34.62 -4.34
CA GLU A 152 -37.23 -33.69 -3.29
C GLU A 152 -37.11 -34.35 -1.91
N ARG A 153 -35.94 -34.24 -1.29
CA ARG A 153 -35.73 -34.67 0.09
C ARG A 153 -36.24 -33.54 0.97
N ARG A 154 -37.51 -33.64 1.37
CA ARG A 154 -38.04 -32.96 2.56
C ARG A 154 -37.23 -33.40 3.78
N GLY A 155 -36.10 -32.75 4.02
CA GLY A 155 -35.32 -32.91 5.25
C GLY A 155 -36.09 -32.32 6.43
N PRO A 156 -36.03 -32.94 7.62
CA PRO A 156 -36.70 -32.40 8.80
C PRO A 156 -36.13 -31.01 9.11
N ALA A 157 -37.00 -30.11 9.56
CA ALA A 157 -36.79 -28.68 9.77
C ALA A 157 -35.68 -28.27 10.79
N GLY A 158 -34.71 -29.15 11.09
CA GLY A 158 -33.66 -28.94 12.10
C GLY A 158 -32.38 -28.29 11.58
N TRP A 159 -32.05 -28.38 10.29
CA TRP A 159 -30.78 -27.84 9.77
C TRP A 159 -30.73 -26.30 9.78
N THR A 160 -31.88 -25.65 9.59
CA THR A 160 -32.02 -24.18 9.66
C THR A 160 -31.78 -23.67 11.08
N TRP A 161 -32.24 -24.42 12.09
CA TRP A 161 -31.94 -24.13 13.51
C TRP A 161 -30.48 -24.44 13.86
N ALA A 162 -29.87 -25.46 13.27
CA ALA A 162 -28.46 -25.77 13.47
C ALA A 162 -27.54 -24.66 12.91
N LEU A 163 -27.89 -24.07 11.75
CA LEU A 163 -27.14 -22.94 11.19
C LEU A 163 -27.32 -21.64 11.98
N MET A 164 -28.54 -21.34 12.42
CA MET A 164 -28.77 -20.19 13.31
C MET A 164 -28.05 -20.35 14.66
N GLY A 165 -28.13 -21.54 15.27
CA GLY A 165 -27.46 -21.84 16.53
C GLY A 165 -25.93 -21.79 16.41
N GLY A 166 -25.39 -22.30 15.29
CA GLY A 166 -23.95 -22.24 15.01
C GLY A 166 -23.42 -20.81 14.86
N GLY A 167 -24.14 -19.94 14.14
CA GLY A 167 -23.74 -18.54 13.96
C GLY A 167 -23.73 -17.74 15.27
N VAL A 168 -24.73 -17.92 16.13
CA VAL A 168 -24.78 -17.27 17.45
C VAL A 168 -23.67 -17.77 18.38
N ALA A 169 -23.34 -19.06 18.34
CA ALA A 169 -22.24 -19.62 19.13
C ALA A 169 -20.87 -19.07 18.70
N VAL A 170 -20.65 -18.90 17.39
CA VAL A 170 -19.40 -18.31 16.86
C VAL A 170 -19.29 -16.83 17.24
N LEU A 171 -20.37 -16.05 17.16
CA LEU A 171 -20.39 -14.65 17.60
C LEU A 171 -20.16 -14.52 19.12
N ALA A 172 -20.77 -15.37 19.93
CA ALA A 172 -20.57 -15.38 21.37
C ALA A 172 -19.12 -15.76 21.76
N ALA A 173 -18.52 -16.73 21.04
CA ALA A 173 -17.11 -17.07 21.21
C ALA A 173 -16.18 -15.90 20.83
N GLY A 174 -16.49 -15.17 19.76
CA GLY A 174 -15.76 -13.96 19.35
C GLY A 174 -15.84 -12.84 20.38
N VAL A 175 -17.02 -12.58 20.95
CA VAL A 175 -17.21 -11.57 22.01
C VAL A 175 -16.47 -11.98 23.30
N ALA A 176 -16.53 -13.26 23.69
CA ALA A 176 -15.80 -13.75 24.85
C ALA A 176 -14.28 -13.66 24.67
N PHE A 177 -13.78 -13.99 23.47
CA PHE A 177 -12.35 -13.89 23.14
C PHE A 177 -11.88 -12.43 23.08
N GLY A 178 -12.71 -11.52 22.56
CA GLY A 178 -12.44 -10.08 22.50
C GLY A 178 -12.44 -9.39 23.87
N LEU A 179 -13.32 -9.79 24.79
CA LEU A 179 -13.29 -9.30 26.17
C LEU A 179 -12.10 -9.88 26.97
N ALA A 180 -11.73 -11.14 26.71
CA ALA A 180 -10.56 -11.77 27.32
C ALA A 180 -9.22 -11.18 26.80
N SER A 181 -9.18 -10.61 25.60
CA SER A 181 -8.02 -9.89 25.09
C SER A 181 -7.89 -8.49 25.68
N GLY A 182 -8.99 -7.78 25.93
CA GLY A 182 -8.97 -6.46 26.58
C GLY A 182 -8.43 -6.51 28.02
N ALA A 183 -8.70 -7.59 28.76
CA ALA A 183 -8.16 -7.78 30.11
C ALA A 183 -6.63 -7.97 30.16
N ARG A 184 -5.98 -8.33 29.04
CA ARG A 184 -4.51 -8.40 28.92
C ARG A 184 -3.88 -7.09 28.45
N GLU A 185 -4.69 -6.13 27.99
CA GLU A 185 -4.25 -4.81 27.57
C GLU A 185 -4.04 -3.87 28.77
N ASP A 186 -4.82 -4.06 29.85
CA ASP A 186 -4.61 -3.37 31.14
C ASP A 186 -3.36 -3.90 31.87
N GLU A 187 -3.06 -5.20 31.76
CA GLU A 187 -1.84 -5.82 32.31
C GLU A 187 -0.57 -5.35 31.56
N ALA A 188 -0.69 -4.99 30.28
CA ALA A 188 0.38 -4.38 29.48
C ALA A 188 0.57 -2.87 29.76
N ARG A 189 -0.49 -2.16 30.19
CA ARG A 189 -0.38 -0.76 30.63
C ARG A 189 0.33 -0.61 31.98
N ASP A 190 0.16 -1.59 32.86
CA ASP A 190 0.87 -1.64 34.16
C ASP A 190 2.34 -2.08 34.04
N ALA A 191 2.74 -2.73 32.94
CA ALA A 191 4.10 -3.20 32.69
C ALA A 191 5.01 -2.18 31.95
N SER A 192 4.77 -0.88 32.09
CA SER A 192 5.55 0.19 31.43
C SER A 192 6.88 0.54 32.13
N THR A 193 7.63 -0.47 32.57
CA THR A 193 9.05 -0.31 32.90
C THR A 193 9.88 -1.48 32.36
N GLY A 194 10.45 -1.28 31.16
CA GLY A 194 11.63 -1.99 30.66
C GLY A 194 11.38 -3.04 29.58
N ALA A 195 12.13 -2.91 28.48
CA ALA A 195 12.48 -3.86 27.39
C ALA A 195 11.43 -4.81 26.76
N ALA A 196 10.23 -4.97 27.31
CA ALA A 196 9.16 -5.84 26.82
C ALA A 196 8.15 -5.12 25.92
N GLY A 197 8.42 -3.87 25.53
CA GLY A 197 7.54 -3.06 24.68
C GLY A 197 7.67 -3.32 23.18
N SER A 198 8.81 -3.85 22.70
CA SER A 198 9.04 -4.10 21.27
C SER A 198 8.42 -5.42 20.78
N ASP A 199 8.35 -6.44 21.64
CA ASP A 199 7.84 -7.76 21.28
C ASP A 199 6.31 -7.82 21.32
N ALA A 200 5.68 -7.01 22.18
CA ALA A 200 4.23 -6.92 22.30
C ALA A 200 3.56 -6.25 21.07
N LEU A 201 4.23 -5.26 20.45
CA LEU A 201 3.73 -4.59 19.24
C LEU A 201 3.80 -5.48 17.98
N SER A 202 4.80 -6.38 17.91
CA SER A 202 4.96 -7.31 16.79
C SER A 202 3.98 -8.49 16.84
N ALA A 203 3.48 -8.86 18.02
CA ALA A 203 2.42 -9.86 18.18
C ALA A 203 1.02 -9.28 17.90
N ALA A 204 0.79 -7.99 18.22
CA ALA A 204 -0.48 -7.31 17.98
C ALA A 204 -0.78 -7.13 16.47
N ARG A 205 0.22 -6.82 15.64
CA ARG A 205 0.02 -6.63 14.19
C ARG A 205 -0.33 -7.92 13.43
N ARG A 206 0.16 -9.09 13.84
CA ARG A 206 -0.23 -10.39 13.23
C ARG A 206 -1.64 -10.84 13.61
N ASN A 207 -2.15 -10.44 14.78
CA ASN A 207 -3.46 -10.86 15.26
C ASN A 207 -4.61 -9.98 14.75
N ALA A 208 -4.36 -8.75 14.32
CA ALA A 208 -5.37 -7.87 13.73
C ALA A 208 -5.88 -8.39 12.37
N VAL A 209 -5.00 -8.92 11.53
CA VAL A 209 -5.37 -9.48 10.20
C VAL A 209 -6.24 -10.73 10.31
N LEU A 210 -6.00 -11.57 11.33
CA LEU A 210 -6.81 -12.77 11.59
C LEU A 210 -8.19 -12.44 12.20
N ALA A 211 -8.31 -11.33 12.93
CA ALA A 211 -9.57 -10.88 13.51
C ALA A 211 -10.53 -10.30 12.46
N ASP A 212 -10.01 -9.48 11.53
CA ASP A 212 -10.83 -8.89 10.45
C ASP A 212 -11.40 -9.96 9.50
N GLY A 213 -10.64 -11.01 9.20
CA GLY A 213 -11.11 -12.16 8.41
C GLY A 213 -12.23 -12.96 9.08
N ALA A 214 -12.21 -13.10 10.41
CA ALA A 214 -13.23 -13.84 11.16
C ALA A 214 -14.56 -13.07 11.24
N PHE A 215 -14.54 -11.74 11.31
CA PHE A 215 -15.76 -10.91 11.31
C PHE A 215 -16.47 -10.91 9.95
N ALA A 216 -15.71 -10.86 8.85
CA ALA A 216 -16.28 -10.93 7.51
C ALA A 216 -16.96 -12.29 7.25
N LEU A 217 -16.31 -13.40 7.62
CA LEU A 217 -16.84 -14.75 7.45
C LEU A 217 -18.05 -15.01 8.36
N GLY A 218 -17.98 -14.57 9.62
CA GLY A 218 -19.08 -14.71 10.60
C GLY A 218 -20.33 -13.90 10.24
N GLY A 219 -20.15 -12.67 9.74
CA GLY A 219 -21.24 -11.81 9.28
C GLY A 219 -21.99 -12.38 8.07
N ALA A 220 -21.25 -12.94 7.10
CA ALA A 220 -21.83 -13.56 5.91
C ALA A 220 -22.71 -14.78 6.26
N LEU A 221 -22.25 -15.64 7.18
CA LEU A 221 -23.00 -16.81 7.63
C LEU A 221 -24.29 -16.43 8.39
N ALA A 222 -24.24 -15.40 9.23
CA ALA A 222 -25.41 -14.92 9.97
C ALA A 222 -26.49 -14.33 9.04
N LEU A 223 -26.08 -13.54 8.04
CA LEU A 223 -26.99 -12.98 7.03
C LEU A 223 -27.61 -14.08 6.15
N GLY A 224 -26.82 -15.06 5.71
CA GLY A 224 -27.31 -16.21 4.94
C GLY A 224 -28.33 -17.04 5.70
N GLY A 225 -28.10 -17.29 7.00
CA GLY A 225 -29.05 -17.97 7.87
C GLY A 225 -30.37 -17.21 8.06
N LEU A 226 -30.31 -15.89 8.19
CA LEU A 226 -31.49 -15.03 8.31
C LEU A 226 -32.33 -15.03 7.02
N ILE A 227 -31.68 -14.90 5.86
CA ILE A 227 -32.34 -14.94 4.54
C ILE A 227 -33.02 -16.29 4.32
N GLY A 228 -32.34 -17.40 4.63
CA GLY A 228 -32.93 -18.74 4.55
C GLY A 228 -34.14 -18.93 5.48
N ALA A 229 -34.08 -18.37 6.69
CA ALA A 229 -35.19 -18.40 7.65
C ALA A 229 -36.42 -17.58 7.18
N LEU A 230 -36.21 -16.49 6.46
CA LEU A 230 -37.30 -15.66 5.90
C LEU A 230 -37.97 -16.31 4.69
N ILE A 231 -37.19 -16.95 3.81
CA ILE A 231 -37.72 -17.68 2.64
C ILE A 231 -38.55 -18.89 3.08
N THR A 232 -38.06 -19.65 4.05
CA THR A 232 -38.76 -20.84 4.60
C THR A 232 -40.04 -20.49 5.36
N ARG A 233 -40.20 -19.23 5.82
CA ARG A 233 -41.40 -18.76 6.52
C ARG A 233 -42.51 -18.22 5.61
N GLY A 234 -42.29 -18.15 4.29
CA GLY A 234 -43.34 -17.81 3.32
C GLY A 234 -43.77 -16.34 3.33
N ALA A 235 -42.84 -15.40 3.18
CA ALA A 235 -43.17 -13.98 3.06
C ALA A 235 -42.42 -13.24 1.95
N VAL A 236 -42.31 -13.81 0.73
CA VAL A 236 -42.10 -13.00 -0.48
C VAL A 236 -42.86 -13.63 -1.64
N SER A 237 -44.03 -13.08 -1.97
CA SER A 237 -44.64 -13.26 -3.29
C SER A 237 -44.16 -12.11 -4.19
N ALA A 238 -43.10 -12.33 -4.97
CA ALA A 238 -42.74 -11.45 -6.06
C ALA A 238 -43.17 -12.11 -7.38
N GLY A 239 -44.44 -11.95 -7.74
CA GLY A 239 -44.92 -12.17 -9.10
C GLY A 239 -45.00 -10.82 -9.83
N PRO A 240 -44.56 -10.72 -11.09
CA PRO A 240 -44.70 -9.47 -11.84
C PRO A 240 -46.19 -9.16 -12.01
N THR A 241 -46.62 -8.02 -11.50
CA THR A 241 -48.00 -7.53 -11.63
C THR A 241 -48.10 -6.72 -12.91
N VAL A 242 -48.55 -7.37 -13.98
CA VAL A 242 -49.15 -6.67 -15.13
C VAL A 242 -50.62 -7.06 -15.18
N GLY A 243 -51.51 -6.14 -14.84
CA GLY A 243 -52.92 -6.22 -15.24
C GLY A 243 -53.84 -7.20 -14.48
N GLY A 244 -53.60 -7.48 -13.19
CA GLY A 244 -54.68 -7.88 -12.26
C GLY A 244 -55.45 -9.19 -12.53
N ALA A 245 -54.92 -10.14 -13.30
CA ALA A 245 -55.55 -11.45 -13.47
C ALA A 245 -54.58 -12.59 -13.13
N ARG A 246 -54.96 -13.45 -12.17
CA ARG A 246 -54.28 -14.73 -11.93
C ARG A 246 -54.77 -15.71 -12.98
N VAL A 247 -53.86 -16.23 -13.81
CA VAL A 247 -54.15 -17.35 -14.69
C VAL A 247 -53.58 -18.61 -14.02
N ASP A 248 -54.47 -19.45 -13.51
CA ASP A 248 -54.14 -20.83 -13.12
C ASP A 248 -54.07 -21.68 -14.38
N VAL A 249 -52.86 -22.11 -14.78
CA VAL A 249 -52.69 -23.06 -15.88
C VAL A 249 -52.69 -24.46 -15.30
N ARG A 250 -53.85 -25.13 -15.37
CA ARG A 250 -53.97 -26.57 -15.13
C ARG A 250 -53.62 -27.30 -16.42
N VAL A 251 -52.42 -27.88 -16.48
CA VAL A 251 -52.03 -28.80 -17.56
C VAL A 251 -52.58 -30.19 -17.21
N THR A 252 -53.57 -30.64 -17.98
CA THR A 252 -54.01 -32.04 -18.01
C THR A 252 -53.24 -32.77 -19.10
N PHE A 253 -52.69 -33.94 -18.74
CA PHE A 253 -51.90 -34.82 -19.60
C PHE A 253 -52.70 -35.37 -20.80
#